data_AF-A0A944WKA9-F1
#
_entry.id   AF-A0A944WKA9-F1
#
_cell.length_a   1.000
_cell.length_b   1.000
_cell.length_c   1.000
_cell.angle_alpha   90.00
_cell.angle_beta   90.00
_cell.angle_gamma   90.00
#
_symmetry.space_group_name_H-M   'P 1'
#
loop_
_entity.id
_entity.type
_entity.pdbx_description
1 polymer ?
#
loop_
_entity_poly.entity_id
_entity_poly.type
_entity_poly.pdbx_seq_one_letter_code
_entity_poly.pdbx_strand_id
1 'polypeptide(L)'
;MQNIPKRFRLFPLILIVCGFLITQSVHAQLAPPSGSTYGGSVPSSRKVVTGIAWYGVLADGLAEAKRTGKPILLITAAAQCNNVPGMW
;
A
#
# COMPACT_ATOMS: atom_id res chain seq x y z
N MET A 1 -22.08 -8.55 52.23
CA MET A 1 -21.92 -9.02 50.84
C MET A 1 -22.59 -8.01 49.92
N GLN A 2 -21.83 -7.08 49.32
CA GLN A 2 -22.38 -5.99 48.50
C GLN A 2 -22.64 -6.46 47.06
N ASN A 3 -23.90 -6.42 46.63
CA ASN A 3 -24.34 -6.79 45.28
C ASN A 3 -24.02 -5.64 44.31
N ILE A 4 -22.89 -5.74 43.61
CA ILE A 4 -22.52 -4.82 42.53
C ILE A 4 -23.51 -5.03 41.37
N PRO A 5 -24.25 -4.01 40.91
CA PRO A 5 -25.22 -4.17 39.83
C PRO A 5 -24.51 -4.59 38.54
N LYS A 6 -24.99 -5.66 37.89
CA LYS A 6 -24.39 -6.25 36.66
C LYS A 6 -24.10 -5.21 35.56
N ARG A 7 -24.87 -4.11 35.51
CA ARG A 7 -24.72 -3.00 34.56
C ARG A 7 -23.38 -2.26 34.71
N PHE A 8 -22.80 -2.20 35.91
CA PHE A 8 -21.52 -1.54 36.16
C PHE A 8 -20.32 -2.38 35.68
N ARG A 9 -20.49 -3.70 35.52
CA ARG A 9 -19.44 -4.61 35.03
C ARG A 9 -19.37 -4.68 33.50
N LEU A 10 -20.42 -4.27 32.78
CA LEU A 10 -20.46 -4.30 31.31
C LEU A 10 -19.70 -3.13 30.67
N PHE A 11 -19.69 -1.95 31.31
CA PHE A 11 -19.02 -0.77 30.79
C PHE A 11 -17.51 -0.94 30.51
N PRO A 12 -16.70 -1.50 31.41
CA PRO A 12 -15.27 -1.69 31.12
C PRO A 12 -15.05 -2.68 29.97
N LEU A 13 -15.90 -3.69 29.85
CA LEU A 13 -15.80 -4.69 28.78
C LEU A 13 -16.11 -4.08 27.40
N ILE A 14 -17.12 -3.20 27.33
CA ILE A 14 -17.45 -2.45 26.10
C ILE A 14 -16.31 -1.50 25.72
N LEU A 15 -15.72 -0.78 26.69
CA LEU A 15 -14.61 0.13 26.42
C LEU A 15 -13.36 -0.62 25.93
N ILE A 16 -13.05 -1.79 26.49
CA ILE A 16 -11.93 -2.64 26.05
C ILE A 16 -12.16 -3.14 24.62
N VAL A 17 -13.35 -3.65 24.30
CA VAL A 17 -13.68 -4.14 22.96
C VAL A 17 -13.64 -3.00 21.93
N CYS A 18 -14.20 -1.83 22.25
CA CYS A 18 -14.08 -0.66 21.37
C CYS A 18 -12.62 -0.30 21.15
N GLY A 19 -11.81 -0.16 22.20
CA GLY A 19 -10.38 0.17 22.07
C GLY A 19 -9.61 -0.78 21.17
N PHE A 20 -9.91 -2.09 21.24
CA PHE A 20 -9.26 -3.11 20.42
C PHE A 20 -9.68 -3.08 18.95
N LEU A 21 -10.91 -2.64 18.65
CA LEU A 21 -11.40 -2.52 17.28
C LEU A 21 -10.84 -1.29 16.55
N ILE A 22 -10.54 -0.19 17.25
CA ILE A 22 -10.00 1.04 16.64
C ILE A 22 -8.48 0.98 16.39
N THR A 23 -7.77 0.05 17.04
CA THR A 23 -6.30 -0.10 16.92
C THR A 23 -5.89 -1.07 15.80
N GLN A 24 -6.83 -1.71 15.11
CA GLN A 24 -6.55 -2.56 13.96
C GLN A 24 -6.17 -1.70 12.76
N SER A 25 -4.91 -1.27 12.77
CA SER A 25 -4.26 -0.59 11.66
C SER A 25 -4.24 -1.56 10.48
N VAL A 26 -5.00 -1.26 9.42
CA VAL A 26 -5.05 -2.05 8.18
C VAL A 26 -3.69 -1.96 7.48
N HIS A 27 -2.70 -2.70 7.96
CA HIS A 27 -1.43 -2.93 7.27
C HIS A 27 -1.66 -4.01 6.21
N ALA A 28 -2.46 -3.68 5.19
CA ALA A 28 -2.65 -4.52 4.00
C ALA A 28 -1.47 -4.43 3.02
N GLN A 29 -0.36 -3.79 3.42
CA GLN A 29 0.80 -3.62 2.55
C GLN A 29 1.73 -4.81 2.73
N LEU A 30 1.78 -5.64 1.69
CA LEU A 30 2.81 -6.67 1.52
C LEU A 30 4.18 -6.02 1.69
N ALA A 31 5.10 -6.71 2.38
CA ALA A 31 6.47 -6.24 2.54
C ALA A 31 7.07 -5.90 1.15
N PRO A 32 7.81 -4.79 1.01
CA PRO A 32 8.40 -4.41 -0.26
C PRO A 32 9.23 -5.56 -0.84
N PRO A 33 9.10 -5.87 -2.14
CA PRO A 33 9.89 -6.92 -2.75
C PRO A 33 11.39 -6.58 -2.64
N SER A 34 12.19 -7.54 -2.18
CA SER A 34 13.63 -7.41 -1.93
C SER A 34 14.49 -7.63 -3.19
N GLY A 35 13.89 -7.57 -4.38
CA GLY A 35 14.51 -7.95 -5.65
C GLY A 35 14.21 -7.01 -6.80
N SER A 36 14.84 -7.28 -7.94
CA SER A 36 14.81 -6.38 -9.08
C SER A 36 13.55 -6.45 -9.97
N THR A 37 12.44 -5.89 -9.50
CA THR A 37 11.18 -5.63 -10.22
C THR A 37 10.92 -4.16 -10.61
N TYR A 38 10.43 -3.94 -11.83
CA TYR A 38 9.80 -2.66 -12.18
C TYR A 38 8.42 -2.56 -11.51
N GLY A 39 8.14 -1.47 -10.81
CA GLY A 39 6.85 -1.23 -10.13
C GLY A 39 6.89 -1.49 -8.62
N GLY A 40 8.13 -1.55 -8.10
CA GLY A 40 8.50 -1.70 -6.71
C GLY A 40 10.01 -2.01 -6.63
N SER A 41 10.79 -1.15 -5.96
CA SER A 41 12.15 -1.41 -5.47
C SER A 41 13.30 -1.80 -6.41
N VAL A 42 13.25 -1.67 -7.75
CA VAL A 42 14.51 -1.51 -8.52
C VAL A 42 14.53 -0.42 -9.58
N PRO A 43 15.36 0.59 -9.33
CA PRO A 43 15.69 1.60 -10.32
C PRO A 43 16.58 1.12 -11.49
N SER A 44 17.15 -0.10 -11.45
CA SER A 44 18.32 -0.45 -12.30
C SER A 44 18.23 -1.71 -13.15
N SER A 45 17.10 -2.44 -13.17
CA SER A 45 17.01 -3.66 -13.99
C SER A 45 16.74 -3.30 -15.46
N ARG A 46 17.64 -3.66 -16.38
CA ARG A 46 17.41 -3.54 -17.84
C ARG A 46 16.69 -4.76 -18.44
N LYS A 47 16.29 -5.73 -17.61
CA LYS A 47 15.67 -6.97 -18.06
C LYS A 47 14.15 -6.79 -18.14
N VAL A 48 13.61 -6.81 -19.35
CA VAL A 48 12.15 -6.93 -19.55
C VAL A 48 11.73 -8.31 -19.06
N VAL A 49 11.00 -8.35 -17.95
CA VAL A 49 10.41 -9.57 -17.40
C VAL A 49 9.00 -9.76 -17.95
N THR A 50 8.49 -11.00 -17.94
CA THR A 50 7.09 -11.27 -18.27
C THR A 50 6.18 -10.55 -17.28
N GLY A 51 5.36 -9.61 -17.76
CA GLY A 51 4.47 -8.78 -16.92
C GLY A 51 4.42 -7.32 -17.36
N ILE A 52 3.86 -6.44 -16.51
CA ILE A 52 3.86 -4.99 -16.72
C ILE A 52 5.24 -4.43 -16.37
N ALA A 53 5.88 -3.73 -17.31
CA ALA A 53 7.10 -2.98 -17.05
C ALA A 53 6.72 -1.55 -16.60
N TRP A 54 7.04 -1.23 -15.36
CA TRP A 54 6.75 0.05 -14.71
C TRP A 54 7.98 0.96 -14.66
N TYR A 55 8.01 2.03 -15.45
CA TYR A 55 9.09 3.01 -15.40
C TYR A 55 8.78 4.11 -14.37
N GLY A 56 9.62 4.27 -13.34
CA GLY A 56 9.46 5.33 -12.34
C GLY A 56 9.90 6.72 -12.83
N VAL A 57 10.67 6.78 -13.91
CA VAL A 57 11.12 8.02 -14.58
C VAL A 57 10.50 8.07 -15.97
N LEU A 58 9.80 9.17 -16.28
CA LEU A 58 9.11 9.33 -17.56
C LEU A 58 10.06 9.22 -18.76
N ALA A 59 11.27 9.77 -18.64
CA ALA A 59 12.28 9.71 -19.70
C ALA A 59 12.65 8.28 -20.09
N ASP A 60 12.78 7.37 -19.12
CA ASP A 60 13.12 5.97 -19.36
C ASP A 60 11.98 5.22 -20.04
N GLY A 61 10.73 5.48 -19.60
CA GLY A 61 9.54 4.92 -20.24
C GLY A 61 9.39 5.38 -21.70
N LEU A 62 9.67 6.66 -21.98
CA LEU A 62 9.66 7.19 -23.35
C LEU A 62 10.79 6.61 -24.21
N ALA A 63 11.97 6.40 -23.65
CA ALA A 63 13.07 5.74 -24.35
C ALA A 63 12.70 4.31 -24.75
N GLU A 64 12.04 3.56 -23.87
CA GLU A 64 11.55 2.21 -24.17
C GLU A 64 10.43 2.23 -25.22
N ALA A 65 9.49 3.17 -25.11
CA ALA A 65 8.43 3.37 -26.09
C ALA A 65 9.01 3.55 -27.50
N LYS A 66 10.03 4.40 -27.62
CA LYS A 66 10.75 4.66 -28.88
C LYS A 66 11.49 3.41 -29.37
N ARG A 67 12.17 2.67 -28.49
CA ARG A 67 12.90 1.46 -28.85
C ARG A 67 11.98 0.34 -29.36
N THR A 68 10.80 0.21 -28.77
CA THR A 68 9.86 -0.89 -29.06
C THR A 68 8.78 -0.52 -30.07
N GLY A 69 8.57 0.77 -30.35
CA GLY A 69 7.46 1.26 -31.16
C GLY A 69 6.09 1.06 -30.50
N LYS A 70 6.04 0.90 -29.17
CA LYS A 70 4.81 0.68 -28.41
C LYS A 70 4.42 1.93 -27.62
N PRO A 71 3.12 2.25 -27.50
CA PRO A 71 2.66 3.35 -26.65
C PRO A 71 2.90 3.06 -25.16
N ILE A 72 2.97 4.11 -24.35
CA ILE A 72 3.03 4.03 -22.88
C ILE A 72 1.69 4.39 -22.25
N LEU A 73 1.42 3.82 -21.08
CA LEU A 73 0.36 4.25 -20.17
C LEU A 73 1.00 5.05 -19.03
N LEU A 74 0.74 6.36 -18.98
CA LEU A 74 1.20 7.21 -17.89
C LEU A 74 0.17 7.21 -16.76
N ILE A 75 0.57 6.72 -15.59
CA ILE A 75 -0.25 6.74 -14.37
C ILE A 75 0.36 7.77 -13.41
N THR A 76 -0.47 8.70 -12.94
CA THR A 76 -0.13 9.62 -11.85
C THR A 76 -1.06 9.34 -10.67
N ALA A 77 -0.49 9.27 -9.48
CA ALA A 77 -1.23 9.08 -8.24
C ALA A 77 -0.64 10.02 -7.18
N ALA A 78 -1.48 10.49 -6.26
CA ALA A 78 -0.98 11.19 -5.09
C ALA A 78 -0.34 10.17 -4.13
N ALA A 79 0.74 10.57 -3.45
CA ALA A 79 1.36 9.75 -2.41
C ALA A 79 0.38 9.38 -1.28
N GLN A 80 -0.64 10.21 -1.06
CA GLN A 80 -1.73 9.98 -0.12
C GLN A 80 -2.93 10.87 -0.47
N CYS A 81 -4.14 10.34 -0.27
CA CYS A 81 -5.40 11.07 -0.39
C CYS A 81 -6.33 10.69 0.75
N ASN A 82 -6.90 11.67 1.46
CA ASN A 82 -7.86 11.44 2.55
C ASN A 82 -7.39 10.40 3.60
N ASN A 83 -6.13 10.50 4.03
CA ASN A 83 -5.47 9.53 4.93
C ASN A 83 -5.39 8.08 4.41
N VAL A 84 -5.64 7.85 3.11
CA VAL A 84 -5.38 6.59 2.42
C VAL A 84 -3.99 6.63 1.80
N PRO A 85 -3.07 5.72 2.17
CA PRO A 85 -1.76 5.61 1.54
C PRO A 85 -1.88 5.34 0.03
N GLY A 86 -1.11 6.06 -0.77
CA GLY A 86 -1.04 5.88 -2.23
C GLY A 86 0.01 4.84 -2.65
N MET A 87 0.11 4.63 -3.97
CA MET A 87 1.20 3.86 -4.57
C MET A 87 2.48 4.71 -4.59
N TRP A 88 3.62 4.06 -4.34
CA TRP A 88 4.96 4.64 -4.43
C TRP A 88 5.84 3.84 -5.40
#